data_AF-A0A969ML49-F1
#
_entry.id   AF-A0A969ML49-F1
#
_cell.length_a   1.000
_cell.length_b   1.000
_cell.length_c   1.000
_cell.angle_alpha   90.00
_cell.angle_beta   90.00
_cell.angle_gamma   90.00
#
_symmetry.space_group_name_H-M   'P 1'
#
loop_
_entity.id
_entity.type
_entity.pdbx_description
1 polymer ?
#
loop_
_entity_poly.entity_id
_entity_poly.type
_entity_poly.pdbx_seq_one_letter_code
_entity_poly.pdbx_strand_id
1 'polypeptide(L)' 'MNKHRIQILEANYWEHYKFAKDIAMFLPIDDPKRIIYNEELDRLLKELNELKDATNKK' A
#
# COMPACT_ATOMS: atom_id res chain seq x y z
N MET A 1 -6.03 -12.36 -16.19
CA MET A 1 -4.93 -12.64 -15.23
C MET A 1 -4.60 -11.45 -14.32
N ASN A 2 -4.49 -10.20 -14.82
CA ASN A 2 -4.17 -9.03 -13.99
C ASN A 2 -5.25 -8.60 -12.96
N LYS A 3 -6.54 -8.81 -13.24
CA LYS A 3 -7.63 -8.31 -12.38
C LYS A 3 -7.60 -8.86 -10.95
N HIS A 4 -7.40 -10.17 -10.78
CA HIS A 4 -7.32 -10.79 -9.45
C HIS A 4 -6.09 -10.34 -8.67
N ARG A 5 -4.95 -10.16 -9.35
CA ARG A 5 -3.73 -9.65 -8.72
C ARG A 5 -3.90 -8.22 -8.24
N ILE A 6 -4.56 -7.36 -9.02
CA ILE A 6 -4.91 -6.00 -8.60
C ILE A 6 -5.81 -6.03 -7.35
N GLN A 7 -6.85 -6.87 -7.34
CA GLN A 7 -7.75 -6.98 -6.18
C GLN A 7 -7.02 -7.46 -4.92
N ILE A 8 -6.10 -8.42 -5.04
CA ILE A 8 -5.28 -8.89 -3.91
C ILE A 8 -4.38 -7.79 -3.40
N LEU A 9 -3.70 -7.06 -4.29
CA LEU A 9 -2.84 -5.94 -3.90
C LEU A 9 -3.62 -4.77 -3.30
N GLU A 10 -4.83 -4.48 -3.80
CA GLU A 10 -5.70 -3.45 -3.21
C GLU A 10 -6.12 -3.83 -1.79
N ALA A 11 -6.51 -5.10 -1.57
CA ALA A 11 -6.83 -5.58 -0.23
C ALA A 11 -5.63 -5.46 0.71
N ASN A 12 -4.44 -5.88 0.25
CA ASN A 12 -3.21 -5.81 1.01
C ASN A 12 -2.85 -4.35 1.37
N TYR A 13 -2.94 -3.43 0.41
CA TYR A 13 -2.74 -2.00 0.64
C TYR A 13 -3.67 -1.47 1.74
N TRP A 14 -4.96 -1.82 1.70
CA TRP A 14 -5.92 -1.35 2.69
C TRP A 14 -5.66 -1.89 4.10
N GLU A 15 -5.20 -3.14 4.22
CA GLU A 15 -4.80 -3.72 5.50
C GLU A 15 -3.59 -3.00 6.10
N HIS A 16 -2.55 -2.77 5.30
CA HIS A 16 -1.40 -1.98 5.73
C HIS A 16 -1.78 -0.54 6.07
N TYR A 17 -2.69 0.08 5.32
CA TYR A 17 -3.12 1.46 5.55
C TYR A 17 -3.87 1.59 6.87
N LYS A 18 -4.75 0.63 7.17
CA LYS A 18 -5.44 0.58 8.46
C LYS A 18 -4.44 0.49 9.61
N PHE A 19 -3.47 -0.42 9.50
CA PHE A 19 -2.43 -0.56 10.53
C PHE A 19 -1.59 0.72 10.69
N ALA A 20 -1.16 1.33 9.59
CA ALA A 20 -0.39 2.57 9.59
C ALA A 20 -1.17 3.73 10.25
N LYS A 21 -2.48 3.81 9.99
CA LYS A 21 -3.38 4.79 10.61
C LYS A 21 -3.50 4.55 12.11
N ASP A 22 -3.64 3.30 12.53
CA ASP A 22 -3.74 2.95 13.95
C ASP A 22 -2.45 3.39 14.67
N ILE A 23 -1.27 2.98 14.20
CA ILE A 23 0.00 3.35 14.85
C ILE A 23 0.28 4.87 14.83
N ALA A 24 -0.21 5.59 13.81
CA ALA A 24 -0.03 7.04 13.71
C ALA A 24 -0.76 7.82 14.82
N MET A 25 -1.72 7.19 15.51
CA MET A 25 -2.39 7.79 16.67
C MET A 25 -1.51 7.83 17.92
N PHE A 26 -0.48 6.99 18.00
CA PHE A 26 0.31 6.82 19.24
C PHE A 26 1.81 7.04 19.03
N LEU A 27 2.31 6.90 17.80
CA LEU A 27 3.72 7.05 17.48
C LEU A 27 4.00 8.39 16.77
N PRO A 28 5.09 9.10 17.12
CA PRO A 28 5.49 10.34 16.46
C PRO A 28 5.94 10.07 15.01
N ILE A 29 5.90 11.09 14.15
CA ILE A 29 6.08 10.93 12.69
C ILE A 29 7.45 10.35 12.28
N ASP A 30 8.45 10.54 13.13
CA ASP A 30 9.83 10.08 12.98
C ASP A 30 10.07 8.68 13.60
N ASP A 31 9.05 8.07 14.20
CA ASP A 31 9.17 6.72 14.75
C ASP A 31 9.53 5.71 13.64
N PRO A 32 10.56 4.87 13.83
CA PRO A 32 11.00 3.91 12.83
C PRO A 32 9.87 2.98 12.34
N LYS A 33 8.92 2.62 13.21
CA LYS A 33 7.78 1.78 12.79
C LYS A 33 6.91 2.54 11.81
N ARG A 34 6.59 3.82 12.05
CA ARG A 34 5.79 4.62 11.11
C ARG A 34 6.48 4.76 9.76
N ILE A 35 7.79 4.96 9.74
CA ILE A 35 8.57 5.03 8.50
C ILE A 35 8.44 3.72 7.71
N ILE A 36 8.66 2.58 8.35
CA ILE A 36 8.58 1.26 7.70
C ILE A 36 7.20 1.01 7.06
N TYR A 37 6.11 1.32 7.76
CA TYR A 37 4.77 1.10 7.22
C TYR A 37 4.42 2.08 6.09
N ASN A 38 4.92 3.31 6.14
CA ASN A 38 4.76 4.27 5.05
C ASN A 38 5.52 3.82 3.79
N GLU A 39 6.76 3.35 3.94
CA GLU A 39 7.55 2.81 2.82
C GLU A 39 6.86 1.59 2.18
N GLU A 40 6.27 0.72 2.99
CA GLU A 40 5.51 -0.43 2.52
C GLU A 40 4.23 0.00 1.76
N LEU A 41 3.51 0.99 2.26
CA LEU A 41 2.35 1.56 1.58
C LEU A 41 2.70 2.17 0.23
N ASP A 42 3.80 2.94 0.18
CA ASP A 42 4.29 3.55 -1.05
C ASP A 42 4.70 2.48 -2.08
N ARG A 43 5.33 1.39 -1.62
CA ARG A 43 5.68 0.23 -2.46
C ARG A 43 4.43 -0.42 -3.06
N LEU A 44 3.42 -0.72 -2.24
CA LEU A 44 2.16 -1.34 -2.67
C LEU A 44 1.40 -0.44 -3.65
N LEU A 45 1.35 0.87 -3.37
CA LEU A 45 0.71 1.84 -4.23
C LEU A 45 1.40 1.93 -5.60
N LYS A 46 2.73 1.92 -5.62
CA LYS A 46 3.51 1.91 -6.85
C LYS A 46 3.21 0.66 -7.69
N GLU A 47 3.25 -0.53 -7.09
CA GLU A 47 2.94 -1.78 -7.81
C GLU A 47 1.49 -1.78 -8.35
N LEU A 48 0.54 -1.27 -7.57
CA LEU A 48 -0.86 -1.12 -7.99
C LEU A 48 -1.00 -0.22 -9.22
N ASN A 49 -0.33 0.92 -9.22
CA ASN A 49 -0.37 1.87 -10.33
C ASN A 49 0.27 1.26 -11.58
N GLU A 50 1.43 0.61 -11.45
CA GLU A 50 2.09 -0.07 -12.58
C GLU A 50 1.21 -1.16 -13.20
N LEU A 51 0.51 -1.96 -12.36
CA LEU A 51 -0.40 -2.99 -12.84
C LEU A 51 -1.67 -2.43 -13.49
N LYS A 52 -2.23 -1.35 -12.95
CA LYS A 52 -3.40 -0.66 -13.53
C LYS A 52 -3.03 -0.06 -14.88
N ASP A 53 -1.91 0.63 -14.98
CA ASP A 53 -1.42 1.20 -16.23
C ASP A 53 -1.13 0.13 -17.28
N ALA A 54 -0.50 -0.98 -16.89
CA ALA A 54 -0.26 -2.12 -17.78
C ALA A 54 -1.56 -2.80 -18.26
N THR A 55 -2.64 -2.68 -17.49
CA THR A 55 -3.95 -3.23 -17.83
C THR A 55 -4.75 -2.28 -18.73
N ASN A 56 -4.58 -0.96 -18.56
CA ASN A 56 -5.25 0.08 -19.36
C ASN A 56 -4.59 0.35 -20.72
N LYS A 57 -3.31 -0.03 -20.89
CA LYS A 57 -2.56 0.09 -22.15
C LYS A 57 -2.77 -1.09 -23.13
N LYS A 58 -3.69 -2.01 -22.82
CA LYS A 58 -4.08 -3.14 -23.69
C LYS A 58 -5.49 -2.95 -24.21
#